data_AF-A0AB34J7J2-F1
#
_entry.id   AF-A0AB34J7J2-F1
#
_cell.length_a   1.000
_cell.length_b   1.000
_cell.length_c   1.000
_cell.angle_alpha   90.00
_cell.angle_beta   90.00
_cell.angle_gamma   90.00
#
_symmetry.space_group_name_H-M   'P 1'
#
loop_
_entity.id
_entity.type
_entity.pdbx_description
1 polymer ?
#
loop_
_entity_poly.entity_id
_entity_poly.type
_entity_poly.pdbx_seq_one_letter_code
_entity_poly.pdbx_strand_id
1 'polypeptide(L)'
;MQQPIDAFMGMEEEEVVEVPEWKKYVDSITKPACALHFFEEIIRKDCSQQIKGACVFCKFSVISTGSSRLMVHLMKCPVAPKGVKDSFKLVEERASLKRKTKAEQILSAKEEMEFKASTKRITNAGSPQPQLSQQTIKLSMRTGCKEAADKAIARFFYSNALPFSAASHHEADSYYREMINAVALAGSGYQPPGAHALGGRLLDSCYDEMESDIKARDPDGHTADKFGCTYVSDG
;
A
#
# COMPACT_ATOMS: atom_id res chain seq x y z
N MET A 1 27.26 54.24 -64.49
CA MET A 1 28.08 53.07 -64.13
C MET A 1 27.75 52.72 -62.69
N GLN A 2 26.89 51.71 -62.51
CA GLN A 2 26.47 51.20 -61.22
C GLN A 2 27.47 50.11 -60.82
N GLN A 3 28.07 50.19 -59.64
CA GLN A 3 28.83 49.08 -59.04
C GLN A 3 27.95 48.39 -57.98
N PRO A 4 28.00 47.05 -57.87
CA PRO A 4 27.12 46.29 -57.00
C PRO A 4 27.61 46.30 -55.55
N ILE A 5 26.64 46.18 -54.65
CA ILE A 5 26.80 46.09 -53.20
C ILE A 5 26.94 44.60 -52.89
N ASP A 6 28.10 44.18 -52.39
CA ASP A 6 28.33 42.80 -51.97
C ASP A 6 27.51 42.51 -50.71
N ALA A 7 26.47 41.69 -50.87
CA ALA A 7 25.68 41.14 -49.79
C ALA A 7 26.44 39.98 -49.14
N PHE A 8 27.16 40.27 -48.06
CA PHE A 8 27.74 39.28 -47.17
C PHE A 8 26.61 38.66 -46.32
N MET A 9 26.00 37.58 -46.84
CA MET A 9 25.07 36.75 -46.09
C MET A 9 25.85 35.94 -45.06
N GLY A 10 25.85 36.39 -43.81
CA GLY A 10 26.27 35.58 -42.67
C GLY A 10 25.31 34.40 -42.53
N MET A 11 25.78 33.22 -42.93
CA MET A 11 25.19 31.96 -42.52
C MET A 11 25.47 31.80 -41.02
N GLU A 12 24.45 32.04 -40.19
CA GLU A 12 24.47 31.58 -38.81
C GLU A 12 24.56 30.05 -38.85
N GLU A 13 25.75 29.53 -38.53
CA GLU A 13 25.93 28.12 -38.20
C GLU A 13 25.06 27.84 -36.97
N GLU A 14 23.91 27.22 -37.22
CA GLU A 14 23.03 26.69 -36.18
C GLU A 14 23.78 25.54 -35.48
N GLU A 15 24.52 25.89 -34.43
CA GLU A 15 25.25 24.96 -33.58
C GLU A 15 24.26 23.97 -32.97
N VAL A 16 24.23 22.75 -33.50
CA VAL A 16 23.44 21.64 -32.97
C VAL A 16 23.97 21.32 -31.58
N VAL A 17 23.33 21.87 -30.55
CA VAL A 17 23.67 21.60 -29.14
C VAL A 17 23.32 20.14 -28.85
N GLU A 18 24.30 19.25 -28.99
CA GLU A 18 24.18 17.84 -28.61
C GLU A 18 23.75 17.75 -27.14
N VAL A 19 22.52 17.30 -26.92
CA VAL A 19 21.96 17.11 -25.58
C VAL A 19 22.71 15.96 -24.92
N PRO A 20 23.42 16.19 -23.79
CA PRO A 20 24.17 15.13 -23.12
C PRO A 20 23.29 13.91 -22.82
N GLU A 21 23.77 12.71 -23.15
CA GLU A 21 22.98 11.46 -23.11
C GLU A 21 22.30 11.22 -21.76
N TRP A 22 22.94 11.62 -20.66
CA TRP A 22 22.40 11.52 -19.31
C TRP A 22 21.11 12.32 -19.07
N LYS A 23 20.87 13.41 -19.83
CA LYS A 23 19.65 14.24 -19.68
C LYS A 23 18.39 13.47 -20.01
N LYS A 24 18.46 12.47 -20.90
CA LYS A 24 17.32 11.61 -21.28
C LYS A 24 16.79 10.77 -20.12
N TYR A 25 17.63 10.51 -19.12
CA TYR A 25 17.31 9.60 -18.02
C TYR A 25 16.86 10.29 -16.74
N VAL A 26 17.00 11.62 -16.64
CA VAL A 26 16.73 12.40 -15.42
C VAL A 26 15.28 12.24 -14.96
N ASP A 27 14.33 12.24 -15.90
CA ASP A 27 12.89 12.14 -15.62
C ASP A 27 12.43 10.71 -15.29
N SER A 28 13.30 9.71 -15.51
CA SER A 28 12.99 8.28 -15.33
C SER A 28 13.58 7.66 -14.05
N ILE A 29 14.20 8.48 -13.18
CA ILE A 29 14.88 8.02 -11.97
C ILE A 29 13.84 7.57 -10.93
N THR A 30 13.64 6.26 -10.81
CA THR A 30 12.66 5.68 -9.87
C THR A 30 13.28 4.67 -8.90
N LYS A 31 14.46 4.13 -9.23
CA LYS A 31 15.13 3.07 -8.47
C LYS A 31 16.62 3.36 -8.34
N PRO A 32 17.31 2.79 -7.34
CA PRO A 32 18.76 2.90 -7.23
C PRO A 32 19.51 2.36 -8.46
N ALA A 33 18.91 1.43 -9.22
CA ALA A 33 19.49 0.88 -10.45
C ALA A 33 19.68 1.93 -11.55
N CYS A 34 18.85 2.98 -11.57
CA CYS A 34 18.95 4.09 -12.52
C CYS A 34 20.28 4.86 -12.39
N ALA A 35 20.99 4.72 -11.26
CA ALA A 35 22.31 5.30 -11.08
C ALA A 35 23.32 4.82 -12.14
N LEU A 36 23.15 3.62 -12.71
CA LEU A 36 24.04 3.08 -13.74
C LEU A 36 24.08 3.94 -15.01
N HIS A 37 23.01 4.69 -15.34
CA HIS A 37 22.99 5.59 -16.51
C HIS A 37 23.90 6.82 -16.36
N PHE A 38 24.43 7.06 -15.16
CA PHE A 38 25.30 8.20 -14.84
C PHE A 38 26.75 7.77 -14.58
N PHE A 39 27.11 6.54 -14.98
CA PHE A 39 28.45 5.99 -14.88
C PHE A 39 28.90 5.44 -16.24
N GLU A 40 30.15 5.73 -16.59
CA GLU A 40 30.86 5.21 -17.75
C GLU A 40 31.78 4.05 -17.34
N GLU A 41 32.31 3.31 -18.32
CA GLU A 41 33.27 2.22 -18.11
C GLU A 41 32.77 1.15 -17.12
N ILE A 42 31.51 0.74 -17.27
CA ILE A 42 30.88 -0.22 -16.36
C ILE A 42 31.44 -1.62 -16.63
N ILE A 43 32.28 -2.10 -15.72
CA ILE A 43 32.81 -3.47 -15.73
C ILE A 43 32.01 -4.30 -14.72
N ARG A 44 31.41 -5.39 -15.20
CA ARG A 44 30.80 -6.44 -14.39
C ARG A 44 31.77 -7.61 -14.35
N LYS A 45 32.08 -8.13 -13.17
CA LYS A 45 32.99 -9.28 -13.04
C LYS A 45 32.21 -10.58 -13.27
N ASP A 46 32.68 -11.45 -14.16
CA ASP A 46 31.95 -12.64 -14.62
C ASP A 46 31.58 -13.67 -13.53
N CYS A 47 32.21 -13.57 -12.34
CA CYS A 47 31.95 -14.47 -11.20
C CYS A 47 31.55 -13.74 -9.91
N SER A 48 31.30 -12.43 -9.92
CA SER A 48 30.82 -11.72 -8.72
C SER A 48 29.81 -10.63 -9.08
N GLN A 49 28.88 -10.33 -8.16
CA GLN A 49 27.92 -9.22 -8.31
C GLN A 49 28.58 -7.83 -8.25
N GLN A 50 29.90 -7.75 -8.40
CA GLN A 50 30.66 -6.52 -8.28
C GLN A 50 30.62 -5.74 -9.60
N ILE A 51 30.21 -4.48 -9.47
CA ILE A 51 30.14 -3.48 -10.53
C ILE A 51 31.20 -2.43 -10.22
N LYS A 52 32.05 -2.14 -11.20
CA LYS A 52 32.97 -1.00 -11.20
C LYS A 52 32.52 -0.03 -12.29
N GLY A 53 32.45 1.26 -11.98
CA GLY A 53 32.16 2.29 -12.99
C GLY A 53 32.75 3.65 -12.57
N ALA A 54 32.98 4.52 -13.54
CA ALA A 54 33.45 5.89 -13.34
C ALA A 54 32.30 6.88 -13.47
N CYS A 55 32.15 7.81 -12.52
CA CYS A 55 31.08 8.80 -12.56
C CYS A 55 31.22 9.72 -13.79
N VAL A 56 30.15 9.91 -14.57
CA VAL A 56 30.16 10.78 -15.77
C VAL A 56 30.60 12.21 -15.42
N PHE A 57 30.25 12.71 -14.23
CA PHE A 57 30.45 14.11 -13.83
C PHE A 57 31.83 14.42 -13.24
N CYS A 58 32.36 13.56 -12.37
CA CYS A 58 33.62 13.81 -11.66
C CYS A 58 34.69 12.75 -11.94
N LYS A 59 34.39 11.77 -12.79
CA LYS A 59 35.27 10.65 -13.17
C LYS A 59 35.79 9.80 -12.01
N PHE A 60 35.22 9.96 -10.82
CA PHE A 60 35.54 9.15 -9.65
C PHE A 60 35.08 7.70 -9.85
N SER A 61 35.99 6.74 -9.68
CA SER A 61 35.69 5.33 -9.81
C SER A 61 35.04 4.77 -8.54
N VAL A 62 33.85 4.19 -8.67
CA VAL A 62 33.13 3.55 -7.58
C VAL A 62 33.07 2.05 -7.85
N ILE A 63 33.36 1.27 -6.80
CA ILE A 63 33.28 -0.19 -6.83
C ILE A 63 32.23 -0.62 -5.80
N SER A 64 31.23 -1.39 -6.23
CA SER A 64 30.17 -1.87 -5.33
C SER A 64 29.54 -3.16 -5.80
N THR A 65 28.94 -3.92 -4.88
CA THR A 65 28.12 -5.10 -5.17
C THR A 65 26.71 -4.77 -5.66
N GLY A 66 26.37 -3.48 -5.75
CA GLY A 66 25.06 -3.02 -6.25
C GLY A 66 25.04 -1.51 -6.50
N SER A 67 23.95 -1.02 -7.06
CA SER A 67 23.84 0.37 -7.50
C SER A 67 23.62 1.39 -6.37
N SER A 68 23.42 0.94 -5.12
CA SER A 68 23.20 1.82 -3.96
C SER A 68 24.40 2.73 -3.67
N ARG A 69 25.63 2.24 -3.80
CA ARG A 69 26.83 3.08 -3.57
C ARG A 69 27.08 4.07 -4.72
N LEU A 70 26.68 3.69 -5.94
CA LEU A 70 26.69 4.58 -7.11
C LEU A 70 25.75 5.77 -6.89
N MET A 71 24.52 5.50 -6.43
CA MET A 71 23.55 6.53 -6.05
C MET A 71 24.09 7.47 -4.96
N VAL A 72 24.63 6.92 -3.86
CA VAL A 72 25.19 7.72 -2.75
C VAL A 72 26.31 8.63 -3.23
N HIS A 73 27.14 8.16 -4.16
CA HIS A 73 28.16 9.00 -4.78
C HIS A 73 27.53 10.15 -5.59
N LEU A 74 26.56 9.88 -6.46
CA LEU A 74 25.90 10.92 -7.27
C LEU A 74 25.25 12.02 -6.41
N MET A 75 24.63 11.66 -5.30
CA MET A 75 24.03 12.60 -4.35
C MET A 75 25.07 13.54 -3.70
N LYS A 76 26.27 13.02 -3.43
CA LYS A 76 27.37 13.73 -2.77
C LYS A 76 28.41 14.30 -3.75
N CYS A 77 28.26 14.02 -5.04
CA CYS A 77 29.23 14.39 -6.06
C CYS A 77 29.29 15.93 -6.18
N PRO A 78 30.48 16.56 -6.08
CA PRO A 78 30.58 18.02 -6.13
C PRO A 78 30.15 18.57 -7.50
N VAL A 79 30.46 17.85 -8.58
CA VAL A 79 30.25 18.29 -9.97
C VAL A 79 28.88 17.89 -10.55
N ALA A 80 28.12 17.02 -9.87
CA ALA A 80 26.84 16.56 -10.41
C ALA A 80 25.77 17.68 -10.44
N PRO A 81 24.94 17.76 -11.49
CA PRO A 81 23.85 18.72 -11.61
C PRO A 81 22.82 18.58 -10.48
N LYS A 82 22.20 19.69 -10.08
CA LYS A 82 21.17 19.71 -9.02
C LYS A 82 19.99 18.79 -9.32
N GLY A 83 19.48 18.79 -10.56
CA GLY A 83 18.37 17.92 -10.97
C GLY A 83 18.66 16.43 -10.75
N VAL A 84 19.87 15.97 -11.04
CA VAL A 84 20.27 14.57 -10.80
C VAL A 84 20.39 14.27 -9.30
N LYS A 85 20.98 15.19 -8.53
CA LYS A 85 21.11 15.07 -7.07
C LYS A 85 19.74 14.96 -6.40
N ASP A 86 18.81 15.82 -6.78
CA ASP A 86 17.50 15.92 -6.16
C ASP A 86 16.62 14.71 -6.51
N SER A 87 16.68 14.20 -7.76
CA SER A 87 16.00 12.95 -8.13
C SER A 87 16.48 11.75 -7.31
N PHE A 88 17.79 11.61 -7.06
CA PHE A 88 18.29 10.52 -6.22
C PHE A 88 18.04 10.73 -4.71
N LYS A 89 17.96 11.97 -4.23
CA LYS A 89 17.49 12.26 -2.85
C LYS A 89 16.07 11.77 -2.65
N LEU A 90 15.15 12.02 -3.59
CA LEU A 90 13.77 11.53 -3.51
C LEU A 90 13.70 9.99 -3.46
N VAL A 91 14.58 9.30 -4.21
CA VAL A 91 14.70 7.83 -4.15
C VAL A 91 15.19 7.36 -2.79
N GLU A 92 16.20 8.04 -2.20
CA GLU A 92 16.70 7.72 -0.86
C GLU A 92 15.66 8.00 0.24
N GLU A 93 14.97 9.15 0.17
CA GLU A 93 13.91 9.52 1.10
C GLU A 93 12.76 8.52 1.07
N ARG A 94 12.28 8.14 -0.11
CA ARG A 94 11.27 7.09 -0.28
C ARG A 94 11.73 5.75 0.31
N ALA A 95 13.00 5.39 0.14
CA ALA A 95 13.55 4.19 0.74
C ALA A 95 13.65 4.29 2.28
N SER A 96 14.00 5.47 2.80
CA SER A 96 14.10 5.74 4.23
C SER A 96 12.73 5.74 4.92
N LEU A 97 11.69 6.30 4.30
CA LEU A 97 10.31 6.27 4.78
C LEU A 97 9.81 4.84 4.90
N LYS A 98 10.06 3.99 3.89
CA LYS A 98 9.73 2.56 3.95
C LYS A 98 10.47 1.81 5.07
N ARG A 99 11.68 2.23 5.43
CA ARG A 99 12.43 1.64 6.56
C ARG A 99 11.90 2.15 7.90
N LYS A 100 11.55 3.44 8.01
CA LYS A 100 10.96 4.06 9.20
C LYS A 100 9.60 3.43 9.52
N THR A 101 8.71 3.32 8.53
CA THR A 101 7.40 2.67 8.73
C THR A 101 7.55 1.21 9.14
N LYS A 102 8.50 0.46 8.56
CA LYS A 102 8.79 -0.91 9.00
C LYS A 102 9.33 -0.96 10.43
N ALA A 103 10.18 -0.02 10.83
CA ALA A 103 10.72 0.05 12.19
C ALA A 103 9.64 0.44 13.22
N GLU A 104 8.78 1.39 12.88
CA GLU A 104 7.62 1.81 13.69
C GLU A 104 6.61 0.67 13.85
N GLN A 105 6.32 -0.08 12.78
CA GLN A 105 5.50 -1.30 12.86
C GLN A 105 6.10 -2.35 13.78
N ILE A 106 7.44 -2.51 13.79
CA ILE A 106 8.13 -3.44 14.69
C ILE A 106 8.10 -2.94 16.14
N LEU A 107 8.26 -1.64 16.37
CA LEU A 107 8.18 -1.02 17.69
C LEU A 107 6.78 -1.13 18.28
N SER A 108 5.75 -0.78 17.50
CA SER A 108 4.35 -0.92 17.90
C SER A 108 3.99 -2.38 18.20
N ALA A 109 4.48 -3.34 17.40
CA ALA A 109 4.30 -4.76 17.70
C ALA A 109 5.01 -5.20 18.99
N LYS A 110 6.16 -4.61 19.33
CA LYS A 110 6.87 -4.87 20.60
C LYS A 110 6.13 -4.28 21.80
N GLU A 111 5.66 -3.04 21.69
CA GLU A 111 4.88 -2.37 22.74
C GLU A 111 3.56 -3.11 23.00
N GLU A 112 2.87 -3.59 21.96
CA GLU A 112 1.70 -4.45 22.12
C GLU A 112 2.03 -5.78 22.82
N MET A 113 3.19 -6.38 22.53
CA MET A 113 3.64 -7.59 23.21
C MET A 113 3.95 -7.33 24.69
N GLU A 114 4.55 -6.19 25.02
CA GLU A 114 4.85 -5.77 26.39
C GLU A 114 3.59 -5.43 27.19
N PHE A 115 2.63 -4.72 26.58
CA PHE A 115 1.33 -4.44 27.19
C PHE A 115 0.53 -5.73 27.46
N LYS A 116 0.50 -6.66 26.50
CA LYS A 116 -0.10 -7.99 26.70
C LYS A 116 0.61 -8.81 27.78
N ALA A 117 1.91 -8.57 28.01
CA ALA A 117 2.67 -9.21 29.08
C ALA A 117 2.41 -8.57 30.46
N SER A 118 2.24 -7.24 30.53
CA SER A 118 1.96 -6.54 31.78
C SER A 118 0.52 -6.78 32.27
N THR A 119 -0.48 -6.81 31.39
CA THR A 119 -1.87 -7.15 31.76
C THR A 119 -1.99 -8.56 32.34
N LYS A 120 -1.22 -9.53 31.83
CA LYS A 120 -1.20 -10.91 32.37
C LYS A 120 -0.60 -11.02 33.77
N ARG A 121 0.25 -10.07 34.20
CA ARG A 121 0.85 -10.08 35.54
C ARG A 121 -0.14 -9.61 36.60
N ILE A 122 -1.07 -8.73 36.26
CA ILE A 122 -2.07 -8.18 37.20
C ILE A 122 -3.19 -9.21 37.47
N THR A 123 -3.57 -10.04 36.48
CA THR A 123 -4.68 -11.00 36.63
C THR A 123 -4.31 -12.30 37.38
N ASN A 124 -3.04 -12.54 37.69
CA ASN A 124 -2.55 -13.81 38.27
C ASN A 124 -2.15 -13.71 39.75
N ALA A 125 -2.56 -12.68 40.48
CA ALA A 125 -2.25 -12.51 41.91
C ALA A 125 -3.02 -13.45 42.86
N GLY A 126 -3.33 -14.69 42.44
CA GLY A 126 -4.15 -15.61 43.22
C GLY A 126 -4.14 -17.07 42.72
N SER A 127 -2.98 -17.69 42.55
CA SER A 127 -2.82 -19.15 42.74
C SER A 127 -1.35 -19.56 42.67
N PRO A 128 -0.85 -20.42 43.58
CA PRO A 128 0.44 -21.05 43.41
C PRO A 128 0.26 -22.31 42.56
N GLN A 129 0.97 -22.42 41.43
CA GLN A 129 1.65 -23.64 40.92
C GLN A 129 2.35 -23.32 39.58
N PRO A 130 3.66 -23.62 39.42
CA PRO A 130 4.35 -23.42 38.16
C PRO A 130 4.17 -24.67 37.29
N GLN A 131 3.06 -24.76 36.55
CA GLN A 131 3.02 -25.65 35.40
C GLN A 131 3.64 -24.91 34.21
N LEU A 132 4.73 -25.47 33.68
CA LEU A 132 5.41 -25.08 32.45
C LEU A 132 4.44 -25.27 31.25
N SER A 133 3.46 -24.37 31.11
CA SER A 133 2.58 -24.34 29.95
C SER A 133 3.37 -23.71 28.79
N GLN A 134 3.79 -24.52 27.82
CA GLN A 134 4.39 -24.09 26.55
C GLN A 134 3.63 -22.89 25.95
N GLN A 135 4.24 -21.70 25.99
CA GLN A 135 3.65 -20.48 25.42
C GLN A 135 3.56 -20.54 23.88
N THR A 136 4.44 -21.32 23.24
CA THR A 136 4.49 -21.52 21.79
C THR A 136 3.23 -22.17 21.23
N ILE A 137 2.61 -23.12 21.95
CA ILE A 137 1.40 -23.81 21.48
C ILE A 137 0.20 -22.85 21.43
N LYS A 138 0.09 -21.92 22.38
CA LYS A 138 -1.05 -20.98 22.44
C LYS A 138 -0.96 -19.92 21.34
N LEU A 139 0.24 -19.50 20.94
CA LEU A 139 0.42 -18.59 19.80
C LEU A 139 0.17 -19.30 18.47
N SER A 140 0.71 -20.52 18.27
CA SER A 140 0.48 -21.29 17.04
C SER A 140 -0.99 -21.71 16.89
N MET A 141 -1.67 -22.07 17.98
CA MET A 141 -3.12 -22.32 17.95
C MET A 141 -3.89 -21.06 17.56
N ARG A 142 -3.56 -19.88 18.09
CA ARG A 142 -4.27 -18.63 17.73
C ARG A 142 -4.05 -18.22 16.28
N THR A 143 -2.83 -18.33 15.75
CA THR A 143 -2.56 -18.07 14.33
C THR A 143 -3.25 -19.10 13.43
N GLY A 144 -3.27 -20.37 13.84
CA GLY A 144 -4.01 -21.42 13.14
C GLY A 144 -5.53 -21.20 13.17
N CYS A 145 -6.09 -20.72 14.29
CA CYS A 145 -7.50 -20.35 14.40
C CYS A 145 -7.85 -19.17 13.48
N LYS A 146 -6.99 -18.16 13.39
CA LYS A 146 -7.19 -17.03 12.46
C LYS A 146 -7.18 -17.51 11.00
N GLU A 147 -6.15 -18.25 10.59
CA GLU A 147 -6.05 -18.73 9.21
C GLU A 147 -7.21 -19.68 8.84
N ALA A 148 -7.64 -20.53 9.78
CA ALA A 148 -8.81 -21.38 9.58
C ALA A 148 -10.10 -20.57 9.40
N ALA A 149 -10.31 -19.52 10.20
CA ALA A 149 -11.46 -18.62 10.07
C ALA A 149 -11.44 -17.86 8.74
N ASP A 150 -10.29 -17.24 8.40
CA ASP A 150 -10.11 -16.49 7.15
C ASP A 150 -10.36 -17.40 5.93
N LYS A 151 -9.89 -18.65 5.98
CA LYS A 151 -10.11 -19.65 4.92
C LYS A 151 -11.57 -20.11 4.83
N ALA A 152 -12.26 -20.26 5.97
CA ALA A 152 -13.68 -20.61 5.99
C ALA A 152 -14.53 -19.50 5.36
N ILE A 153 -14.24 -18.25 5.69
CA ILE A 153 -14.84 -17.06 5.07
C ILE A 153 -14.58 -17.05 3.56
N ALA A 154 -13.33 -17.22 3.14
CA ALA A 154 -12.99 -17.22 1.71
C ALA A 154 -13.74 -18.31 0.93
N ARG A 155 -13.87 -19.51 1.52
CA ARG A 155 -14.65 -20.61 0.94
C ARG A 155 -16.13 -20.27 0.83
N PHE A 156 -16.71 -19.60 1.82
CA PHE A 156 -18.11 -19.17 1.77
C PHE A 156 -18.36 -18.19 0.62
N PHE A 157 -17.50 -17.19 0.45
CA PHE A 157 -17.58 -16.25 -0.68
C PHE A 157 -17.46 -16.96 -2.02
N TYR A 158 -16.45 -17.83 -2.15
CA TYR A 158 -16.21 -18.57 -3.39
C TYR A 158 -17.37 -19.50 -3.75
N SER A 159 -17.89 -20.25 -2.77
CA SER A 159 -18.93 -21.27 -3.02
C SER A 159 -20.29 -20.65 -3.35
N ASN A 160 -20.57 -19.46 -2.82
CA ASN A 160 -21.82 -18.73 -3.07
C ASN A 160 -21.69 -17.65 -4.14
N ALA A 161 -20.55 -17.60 -4.85
CA ALA A 161 -20.26 -16.60 -5.89
C ALA A 161 -20.49 -15.14 -5.44
N LEU A 162 -20.15 -14.82 -4.19
CA LEU A 162 -20.34 -13.49 -3.63
C LEU A 162 -19.26 -12.53 -4.16
N PRO A 163 -19.62 -11.29 -4.56
CA PRO A 163 -18.64 -10.31 -4.99
C PRO A 163 -17.77 -9.85 -3.81
N PHE A 164 -16.46 -9.70 -4.04
CA PHE A 164 -15.53 -9.25 -2.99
C PHE A 164 -15.80 -7.82 -2.51
N SER A 165 -16.56 -7.03 -3.27
CA SER A 165 -17.04 -5.71 -2.83
C SER A 165 -17.92 -5.79 -1.58
N ALA A 166 -18.62 -6.91 -1.34
CA ALA A 166 -19.41 -7.11 -0.13
C ALA A 166 -18.56 -7.08 1.16
N ALA A 167 -17.28 -7.40 1.08
CA ALA A 167 -16.33 -7.33 2.20
C ALA A 167 -15.49 -6.04 2.21
N SER A 168 -15.85 -5.03 1.40
CA SER A 168 -15.05 -3.81 1.24
C SER A 168 -15.03 -2.93 2.50
N HIS A 169 -13.94 -2.19 2.67
CA HIS A 169 -13.69 -1.30 3.82
C HIS A 169 -14.09 0.15 3.57
N HIS A 170 -14.58 0.48 2.38
CA HIS A 170 -14.80 1.86 1.95
C HIS A 170 -16.10 2.48 2.46
N GLU A 171 -17.04 1.66 2.92
CA GLU A 171 -18.31 2.11 3.47
C GLU A 171 -18.28 1.94 4.99
N ALA A 172 -18.60 3.02 5.71
CA ALA A 172 -18.64 3.01 7.18
C ALA A 172 -19.64 1.97 7.72
N ASP A 173 -20.66 1.62 6.93
CA ASP A 173 -21.72 0.66 7.23
C ASP A 173 -21.63 -0.60 6.35
N SER A 174 -20.49 -1.29 6.40
CA SER A 174 -20.39 -2.61 5.78
C SER A 174 -21.15 -3.65 6.60
N TYR A 175 -22.30 -4.12 6.09
CA TYR A 175 -23.07 -5.23 6.67
C TYR A 175 -22.22 -6.47 6.95
N TYR A 176 -21.19 -6.71 6.13
CA TYR A 176 -20.27 -7.82 6.35
C TYR A 176 -19.47 -7.68 7.66
N ARG A 177 -18.95 -6.48 7.95
CA ARG A 177 -18.21 -6.24 9.20
C ARG A 177 -19.13 -6.24 10.41
N GLU A 178 -20.32 -5.69 10.26
CA GLU A 178 -21.37 -5.72 11.30
C GLU A 178 -21.71 -7.17 11.67
N MET A 179 -21.94 -8.03 10.68
CA MET A 179 -22.18 -9.46 10.89
C MET A 179 -21.03 -10.12 11.67
N ILE A 180 -19.78 -9.94 11.25
CA ILE A 180 -18.62 -10.55 11.93
C ILE A 180 -18.49 -10.06 13.38
N ASN A 181 -18.74 -8.77 13.62
CA ASN A 181 -18.74 -8.21 14.97
C ASN A 181 -19.86 -8.81 15.82
N ALA A 182 -21.10 -8.86 15.31
CA ALA A 182 -22.23 -9.45 16.02
C ALA A 182 -21.98 -10.92 16.40
N VAL A 183 -21.40 -11.71 15.48
CA VAL A 183 -20.99 -13.10 15.76
C VAL A 183 -19.90 -13.16 16.83
N ALA A 184 -18.91 -12.27 16.78
CA ALA A 184 -17.86 -12.21 17.80
C ALA A 184 -18.41 -11.83 19.19
N LEU A 185 -19.39 -10.92 19.25
CA LEU A 185 -20.09 -10.53 20.47
C LEU A 185 -20.98 -11.66 21.03
N ALA A 186 -21.59 -12.48 20.17
CA ALA A 186 -22.44 -13.61 20.58
C ALA A 186 -21.63 -14.75 21.25
N GLY A 187 -20.32 -14.82 21.02
CA GLY A 187 -19.42 -15.75 21.70
C GLY A 187 -19.42 -17.18 21.15
N SER A 188 -18.63 -18.06 21.79
CA SER A 188 -18.28 -19.40 21.27
C SER A 188 -19.42 -20.43 21.23
N GLY A 189 -20.60 -20.11 21.77
CA GLY A 189 -21.78 -20.96 21.75
C GLY A 189 -22.81 -20.61 20.67
N TYR A 190 -22.57 -19.53 19.92
CA TYR A 190 -23.50 -19.05 18.91
C TYR A 190 -23.58 -20.01 17.73
N GLN A 191 -24.81 -20.32 17.31
CA GLN A 191 -25.09 -21.06 16.08
C GLN A 191 -25.73 -20.11 15.07
N PRO A 192 -25.14 -19.96 13.87
CA PRO A 192 -25.73 -19.14 12.82
C PRO A 192 -27.14 -19.63 12.43
N PRO A 193 -28.06 -18.73 12.08
CA PRO A 193 -29.39 -19.10 11.64
C PRO A 193 -29.36 -19.91 10.33
N GLY A 194 -30.25 -20.88 10.20
CA GLY A 194 -30.43 -21.66 8.98
C GLY A 194 -31.28 -20.95 7.93
N ALA A 195 -31.35 -21.51 6.72
CA ALA A 195 -32.02 -20.92 5.56
C ALA A 195 -33.49 -20.53 5.82
N HIS A 196 -34.27 -21.38 6.50
CA HIS A 196 -35.67 -21.08 6.83
C HIS A 196 -35.81 -19.90 7.80
N ALA A 197 -34.90 -19.76 8.77
CA ALA A 197 -34.94 -18.64 9.70
C ALA A 197 -34.52 -17.34 9.01
N LEU A 198 -33.51 -17.42 8.13
CA LEU A 198 -33.04 -16.30 7.32
C LEU A 198 -34.11 -15.80 6.35
N GLY A 199 -34.71 -16.68 5.55
CA GLY A 199 -35.71 -16.30 4.55
C GLY A 199 -37.14 -16.11 5.07
N GLY A 200 -37.35 -16.31 6.38
CA GLY A 200 -38.63 -16.01 7.04
C GLY A 200 -38.48 -14.82 7.96
N ARG A 201 -38.75 -15.02 9.26
CA ARG A 201 -38.81 -13.96 10.26
C ARG A 201 -37.65 -12.95 10.26
N LEU A 202 -36.42 -13.37 9.95
CA LEU A 202 -35.28 -12.45 9.99
C LEU A 202 -35.31 -11.49 8.80
N LEU A 203 -35.64 -12.00 7.61
CA LEU A 203 -35.83 -11.16 6.42
C LEU A 203 -37.02 -10.23 6.59
N ASP A 204 -38.13 -10.72 7.14
CA ASP A 204 -39.32 -9.91 7.43
C ASP A 204 -38.97 -8.76 8.39
N SER A 205 -38.25 -9.04 9.48
CA SER A 205 -37.78 -8.01 10.42
C SER A 205 -36.90 -6.96 9.74
N CYS A 206 -35.94 -7.38 8.91
CA CYS A 206 -35.09 -6.43 8.18
C CYS A 206 -35.88 -5.58 7.19
N TYR A 207 -36.92 -6.15 6.56
CA TYR A 207 -37.82 -5.42 5.68
C TYR A 207 -38.63 -4.38 6.47
N ASP A 208 -39.19 -4.77 7.61
CA ASP A 208 -39.99 -3.88 8.47
C ASP A 208 -39.16 -2.71 9.02
N GLU A 209 -37.90 -2.96 9.39
CA GLU A 209 -36.95 -1.92 9.80
C GLU A 209 -36.66 -0.94 8.65
N MET A 210 -36.34 -1.46 7.47
CA MET A 210 -36.13 -0.64 6.27
C MET A 210 -37.39 0.18 5.91
N GLU A 211 -38.58 -0.43 5.98
CA GLU A 211 -39.83 0.25 5.67
C GLU A 211 -40.13 1.35 6.71
N SER A 212 -39.83 1.09 7.98
CA SER A 212 -39.94 2.07 9.05
C SER A 212 -39.00 3.25 8.84
N ASP A 213 -37.75 3.01 8.41
CA ASP A 213 -36.81 4.07 8.07
C ASP A 213 -37.28 4.91 6.87
N ILE A 214 -37.88 4.28 5.85
CA ILE A 214 -38.47 4.98 4.71
C ILE A 214 -39.63 5.86 5.19
N LYS A 215 -40.54 5.32 6.00
CA LYS A 215 -41.67 6.06 6.60
C LYS A 215 -41.19 7.19 7.50
N ALA A 216 -40.10 7.01 8.24
CA ALA A 216 -39.52 8.07 9.07
C ALA A 216 -38.94 9.22 8.24
N ARG A 217 -38.45 8.93 7.02
CA ARG A 217 -37.96 9.95 6.07
C ARG A 217 -39.09 10.70 5.37
N ASP A 218 -40.25 10.07 5.18
CA ASP A 218 -41.45 10.66 4.58
C ASP A 218 -42.72 10.35 5.41
N PRO A 219 -42.85 10.95 6.60
CA PRO A 219 -43.94 10.60 7.52
C PRO A 219 -45.32 11.00 6.99
N ASP A 220 -45.38 12.04 6.16
CA ASP A 220 -46.63 12.53 5.58
C ASP A 220 -46.94 11.90 4.21
N GLY A 221 -46.02 11.10 3.64
CA GLY A 221 -46.18 10.44 2.34
C GLY A 221 -46.22 11.39 1.12
N HIS A 222 -45.95 12.68 1.34
CA HIS A 222 -46.07 13.73 0.32
C HIS A 222 -44.75 14.06 -0.36
N THR A 223 -43.65 13.38 -0.03
CA THR A 223 -42.35 13.64 -0.68
C THR A 223 -42.42 13.38 -2.18
N ALA A 224 -43.12 12.33 -2.60
CA ALA A 224 -43.36 12.04 -4.01
C ALA A 224 -44.24 13.11 -4.71
N ASP A 225 -45.24 13.65 -4.02
CA ASP A 225 -46.10 14.72 -4.57
C ASP A 225 -45.34 16.04 -4.74
N LYS A 226 -44.46 16.35 -3.78
CA LYS A 226 -43.70 17.61 -3.73
C LYS A 226 -42.55 17.65 -4.73
N PHE A 227 -41.83 16.54 -4.88
CA PHE A 227 -40.62 16.47 -5.70
C PHE A 227 -40.80 15.66 -7.00
N GLY A 228 -41.93 14.98 -7.15
CA GLY A 228 -42.14 13.99 -8.21
C GLY A 228 -41.44 12.67 -7.91
N CYS A 229 -41.87 11.60 -8.56
CA CYS A 229 -41.17 10.32 -8.56
C CYS A 229 -40.91 9.85 -10.00
N THR A 230 -39.83 9.09 -10.20
CA THR A 230 -39.54 8.41 -11.47
C THR A 230 -39.38 6.93 -11.18
N TYR A 231 -40.22 6.11 -11.79
CA TYR A 231 -40.09 4.66 -11.74
C TYR A 231 -39.18 4.20 -12.88
N VAL A 232 -38.18 3.39 -12.53
CA VAL A 232 -37.32 2.71 -13.50
C VAL A 232 -37.61 1.21 -13.38
N SER A 233 -38.16 0.62 -14.43
CA SER A 233 -38.30 -0.83 -14.55
C SER A 233 -37.06 -1.40 -15.25
N ASP A 234 -36.29 -2.26 -14.58
CA ASP A 234 -35.43 -3.19 -15.30
C ASP A 234 -36.29 -4.41 -15.72
N GLY A 235 -36.21 -4.77 -17.00
CA GLY A 235 -37.10 -5.76 -17.62
C GLY A 235 -36.69 -7.19 -17.34
#